data_AF-A0A843E9W7-F1
#
_entry.id   AF-A0A843E9W7-F1
#
_cell.length_a   1.000
_cell.length_b   1.000
_cell.length_c   1.000
_cell.angle_alpha   90.00
_cell.angle_beta   90.00
_cell.angle_gamma   90.00
#
_symmetry.space_group_name_H-M   'P 1'
#
loop_
_entity.id
_entity.type
_entity.pdbx_description
1 polymer ?
#
loop_
_entity_poly.entity_id
_entity_poly.type
_entity_poly.pdbx_seq_one_letter_code
_entity_poly.pdbx_strand_id
1 'polypeptide(L)'
;AFSNCTGLKSVSIGKGVKVLNGSVFEFCSSLSWVEMRVGLKAISDHAFGSCTSLKRIELSDSVYHLDKYAFYGCTNLQSIKFGKGVSEVSPYAFLECSALVEFIVDEDNRSFVSINGSLYTKDLKELVHYPSARKEPYFIVPKGLVSIRTGALLGPKYLKRFVVEEGNGSFIAEDGVLFSKDLREIVRYPAGKGRSYSIPYGTLYISEDAFFGCSLRNMVIPDGVRTIGMYTFYGCTSLTSISLPGTLYSVMDHSFSKCSSLKKVYLRDTIETLSVGHCAFAFCDPELRVLSDVPGFEVEPFEMKGVEGFYIPEGELPMFSGTLGLEWESVSDQ
;
A
#
# COMPACT_ATOMS: atom_id res chain seq x y z
N ALA A 1 14.24 -13.55 18.36
CA ALA A 1 14.90 -14.87 18.35
C ALA A 1 15.09 -15.28 16.90
N PHE A 2 16.33 -15.17 16.39
CA PHE A 2 16.77 -15.30 14.98
C PHE A 2 16.70 -14.05 14.08
N SER A 3 16.03 -12.96 14.45
CA SER A 3 16.15 -11.69 13.70
C SER A 3 17.60 -11.31 13.44
N ASN A 4 17.91 -10.82 12.24
CA ASN A 4 19.25 -10.48 11.74
C ASN A 4 20.27 -11.64 11.73
N CYS A 5 19.84 -12.90 11.85
CA CYS A 5 20.73 -14.05 11.66
C CYS A 5 21.02 -14.26 10.16
N THR A 6 21.82 -13.38 9.57
CA THR A 6 22.15 -13.37 8.14
C THR A 6 22.85 -14.63 7.65
N GLY A 7 23.42 -15.45 8.55
CA GLY A 7 24.00 -16.76 8.23
C GLY A 7 23.03 -17.94 8.29
N LEU A 8 21.79 -17.75 8.80
CA LEU A 8 20.80 -18.82 8.91
C LEU A 8 20.29 -19.20 7.52
N LYS A 9 20.61 -20.41 7.05
CA LYS A 9 20.24 -20.89 5.71
C LYS A 9 18.92 -21.66 5.67
N SER A 10 18.62 -22.37 6.76
CA SER A 10 17.45 -23.25 6.86
C SER A 10 16.93 -23.30 8.29
N VAL A 11 15.62 -23.43 8.44
CA VAL A 11 15.00 -23.68 9.74
C VAL A 11 13.93 -24.77 9.62
N SER A 12 13.80 -25.59 10.66
CA SER A 12 12.67 -26.51 10.83
C SER A 12 11.84 -26.05 12.02
N ILE A 13 10.59 -25.67 11.77
CA ILE A 13 9.67 -25.23 12.82
C ILE A 13 9.17 -26.47 13.58
N GLY A 14 9.50 -26.58 14.86
CA GLY A 14 9.16 -27.77 15.67
C GLY A 14 7.65 -27.93 15.90
N LYS A 15 7.18 -29.17 16.11
CA LYS A 15 5.74 -29.51 16.33
C LYS A 15 5.08 -28.79 17.53
N GLY A 16 5.89 -28.35 18.49
CA GLY A 16 5.43 -27.59 19.66
C GLY A 16 5.20 -26.11 19.39
N VAL A 17 5.71 -25.56 18.29
CA VAL A 17 5.57 -24.14 17.95
C VAL A 17 4.17 -23.89 17.39
N LYS A 18 3.39 -23.05 18.09
CA LYS A 18 2.03 -22.68 17.69
C LYS A 18 1.95 -21.36 16.94
N VAL A 19 2.83 -20.42 17.26
CA VAL A 19 2.86 -19.09 16.63
C VAL A 19 4.32 -18.75 16.32
N LEU A 20 4.56 -18.23 15.12
CA LEU A 20 5.80 -17.52 14.82
C LEU A 20 5.57 -16.06 15.20
N ASN A 21 6.11 -15.66 16.34
CA ASN A 21 5.98 -14.29 16.86
C ASN A 21 6.56 -13.27 15.88
N GLY A 22 6.15 -12.01 16.08
CA GLY A 22 6.57 -10.91 15.22
C GLY A 22 8.10 -10.81 15.09
N SER A 23 8.56 -10.51 13.88
CA SER A 23 9.97 -10.33 13.51
C SER A 23 10.91 -11.51 13.82
N VAL A 24 10.40 -12.72 14.09
CA VAL A 24 11.22 -13.85 14.55
C VAL A 24 12.38 -14.18 13.58
N PHE A 25 12.14 -14.23 12.27
CA PHE A 25 13.17 -14.43 11.24
C PHE A 25 13.43 -13.17 10.41
N GLU A 26 13.07 -11.99 10.90
CA GLU A 26 13.26 -10.76 10.13
C GLU A 26 14.75 -10.55 9.78
N PHE A 27 15.05 -10.11 8.57
CA PHE A 27 16.41 -9.91 8.04
C PHE A 27 17.30 -11.16 8.05
N CYS A 28 16.73 -12.37 8.13
CA CYS A 28 17.47 -13.61 7.86
C CYS A 28 17.74 -13.75 6.35
N SER A 29 18.60 -12.92 5.80
CA SER A 29 18.79 -12.75 4.35
C SER A 29 19.30 -13.99 3.62
N SER A 30 19.96 -14.94 4.30
CA SER A 30 20.36 -16.23 3.73
C SER A 30 19.31 -17.35 3.88
N LEU A 31 18.20 -17.10 4.59
CA LEU A 31 17.19 -18.12 4.85
C LEU A 31 16.49 -18.48 3.54
N SER A 32 16.74 -19.70 3.07
CA SER A 32 16.27 -20.19 1.77
C SER A 32 15.32 -21.39 1.89
N TRP A 33 15.30 -22.04 3.06
CA TRP A 33 14.48 -23.20 3.32
C TRP A 33 13.80 -23.13 4.68
N VAL A 34 12.48 -23.29 4.71
CA VAL A 34 11.67 -23.36 5.93
C VAL A 34 10.85 -24.64 5.89
N GLU A 35 11.19 -25.59 6.76
CA GLU A 35 10.37 -26.79 6.95
C GLU A 35 9.24 -26.47 7.94
N MET A 36 8.02 -26.37 7.43
CA MET A 36 6.80 -26.16 8.23
C MET A 36 6.27 -27.50 8.74
N ARG A 37 6.38 -27.77 10.06
CA ARG A 37 5.77 -28.97 10.66
C ARG A 37 4.35 -28.69 11.13
N VAL A 38 3.56 -29.76 11.23
CA VAL A 38 2.16 -29.72 11.68
C VAL A 38 2.07 -29.08 13.06
N GLY A 39 1.11 -28.17 13.23
CA GLY A 39 0.75 -27.58 14.52
C GLY A 39 0.95 -26.08 14.60
N LEU A 40 1.71 -25.47 13.68
CA LEU A 40 1.81 -24.02 13.56
C LEU A 40 0.47 -23.43 13.13
N LYS A 41 0.01 -22.40 13.84
CA LYS A 41 -1.31 -21.79 13.70
C LYS A 41 -1.27 -20.41 13.08
N ALA A 42 -0.31 -19.57 13.47
CA ALA A 42 -0.22 -18.19 12.98
C ALA A 42 1.22 -17.79 12.67
N ILE A 43 1.36 -16.90 11.68
CA ILE A 43 2.61 -16.24 11.30
C ILE A 43 2.41 -14.75 11.52
N SER A 44 3.09 -14.20 12.52
CA SER A 44 2.86 -12.82 12.97
C SER A 44 3.64 -11.77 12.18
N ASP A 45 3.39 -10.49 12.52
CA ASP A 45 3.93 -9.33 11.81
C ASP A 45 5.42 -9.45 11.55
N HIS A 46 5.86 -9.27 10.30
CA HIS A 46 7.28 -9.37 9.90
C HIS A 46 7.99 -10.68 10.25
N ALA A 47 7.29 -11.78 10.59
CA ALA A 47 7.93 -13.02 11.01
C ALA A 47 8.98 -13.55 10.03
N PHE A 48 8.79 -13.35 8.72
CA PHE A 48 9.77 -13.62 7.66
C PHE A 48 10.19 -12.34 6.90
N GLY A 49 10.02 -11.16 7.48
CA GLY A 49 10.36 -9.90 6.85
C GLY A 49 11.80 -9.88 6.35
N SER A 50 12.04 -9.39 5.14
CA SER A 50 13.37 -9.27 4.52
C SER A 50 14.16 -10.60 4.44
N CYS A 51 13.49 -11.75 4.40
CA CYS A 51 14.11 -13.05 4.08
C CYS A 51 14.41 -13.16 2.58
N THR A 52 15.38 -12.38 2.11
CA THR A 52 15.63 -12.15 0.68
C THR A 52 16.12 -13.37 -0.09
N SER A 53 16.58 -14.45 0.55
CA SER A 53 16.93 -15.72 -0.14
C SER A 53 15.77 -16.71 -0.27
N LEU A 54 14.65 -16.47 0.40
CA LEU A 54 13.51 -17.38 0.40
C LEU A 54 12.83 -17.34 -0.98
N LYS A 55 12.83 -18.46 -1.70
CA LYS A 55 12.24 -18.55 -3.04
C LYS A 55 10.85 -19.14 -3.07
N ARG A 56 10.57 -20.07 -2.16
CA ARG A 56 9.28 -20.74 -2.04
C ARG A 56 9.00 -21.04 -0.60
N ILE A 57 7.73 -21.04 -0.23
CA ILE A 57 7.30 -21.51 1.08
C ILE A 57 5.95 -22.21 0.96
N GLU A 58 5.79 -23.31 1.69
CA GLU A 58 4.54 -24.04 1.78
C GLU A 58 3.99 -23.92 3.19
N LEU A 59 2.81 -23.29 3.31
CA LEU A 59 2.09 -23.17 4.56
C LEU A 59 1.28 -24.44 4.78
N SER A 60 1.47 -25.08 5.94
CA SER A 60 0.76 -26.32 6.27
C SER A 60 -0.72 -26.08 6.55
N ASP A 61 -1.51 -27.15 6.51
CA ASP A 61 -2.96 -27.14 6.81
C ASP A 61 -3.33 -26.61 8.20
N SER A 62 -2.37 -26.49 9.12
CA SER A 62 -2.64 -25.99 10.46
C SER A 62 -2.58 -24.47 10.56
N VAL A 63 -1.92 -23.79 9.61
CA VAL A 63 -1.78 -22.33 9.59
C VAL A 63 -3.11 -21.73 9.17
N TYR A 64 -3.69 -20.86 9.99
CA TYR A 64 -4.97 -20.21 9.71
C TYR A 64 -4.84 -18.72 9.42
N HIS A 65 -3.81 -18.06 9.97
CA HIS A 65 -3.66 -16.60 9.92
C HIS A 65 -2.24 -16.13 9.56
N LEU A 66 -2.17 -15.11 8.69
CA LEU A 66 -0.98 -14.33 8.37
C LEU A 66 -1.23 -12.85 8.71
N ASP A 67 -0.43 -12.32 9.63
CA ASP A 67 -0.48 -10.91 10.04
C ASP A 67 0.16 -9.97 8.99
N LYS A 68 0.08 -8.65 9.21
CA LYS A 68 0.58 -7.64 8.27
C LYS A 68 2.08 -7.83 8.08
N TYR A 69 2.56 -7.61 6.85
CA TYR A 69 4.00 -7.69 6.54
C TYR A 69 4.70 -9.03 6.87
N ALA A 70 3.96 -10.13 7.11
CA ALA A 70 4.54 -11.43 7.48
C ALA A 70 5.69 -11.89 6.57
N PHE A 71 5.61 -11.59 5.27
CA PHE A 71 6.62 -11.85 4.24
C PHE A 71 7.13 -10.57 3.57
N TYR A 72 7.01 -9.41 4.22
CA TYR A 72 7.48 -8.14 3.68
C TYR A 72 8.91 -8.24 3.17
N GLY A 73 9.21 -7.67 2.00
CA GLY A 73 10.58 -7.61 1.49
C GLY A 73 11.23 -8.96 1.19
N CYS A 74 10.47 -10.06 1.09
CA CYS A 74 10.98 -11.34 0.58
C CYS A 74 11.20 -11.25 -0.93
N THR A 75 12.22 -10.49 -1.35
CA THR A 75 12.38 -10.03 -2.75
C THR A 75 12.63 -11.15 -3.75
N ASN A 76 13.08 -12.33 -3.33
CA ASN A 76 13.22 -13.51 -4.20
C ASN A 76 12.10 -14.55 -4.05
N LEU A 77 11.07 -14.29 -3.23
CA LEU A 77 9.94 -15.20 -3.08
C LEU A 77 9.15 -15.25 -4.39
N GLN A 78 9.19 -16.40 -5.05
CA GLN A 78 8.58 -16.63 -6.36
C GLN A 78 7.19 -17.24 -6.26
N SER A 79 7.00 -18.16 -5.30
CA SER A 79 5.71 -18.77 -5.07
C SER A 79 5.46 -19.06 -3.59
N ILE A 80 4.19 -19.04 -3.23
CA ILE A 80 3.73 -19.46 -1.91
C ILE A 80 2.54 -20.39 -2.04
N LYS A 81 2.59 -21.52 -1.33
CA LYS A 81 1.51 -22.50 -1.28
C LYS A 81 0.73 -22.37 0.01
N PHE A 82 -0.59 -22.20 -0.08
CA PHE A 82 -1.50 -22.17 1.05
C PHE A 82 -2.14 -23.55 1.22
N GLY A 83 -1.96 -24.16 2.38
CA GLY A 83 -2.72 -25.34 2.80
C GLY A 83 -4.19 -25.02 3.06
N LYS A 84 -5.00 -26.05 3.33
CA LYS A 84 -6.46 -25.91 3.44
C LYS A 84 -6.94 -25.05 4.62
N GLY A 85 -6.09 -24.88 5.64
CA GLY A 85 -6.41 -24.16 6.87
C GLY A 85 -6.30 -22.64 6.78
N VAL A 86 -5.58 -22.11 5.79
CA VAL A 86 -5.32 -20.66 5.69
C VAL A 86 -6.65 -19.95 5.40
N SER A 87 -7.12 -19.14 6.35
CA SER A 87 -8.40 -18.46 6.28
C SER A 87 -8.31 -16.95 6.36
N GLU A 88 -7.18 -16.43 6.85
CA GLU A 88 -6.99 -15.00 7.04
C GLU A 88 -5.60 -14.56 6.54
N VAL A 89 -5.60 -13.52 5.70
CA VAL A 89 -4.39 -12.85 5.21
C VAL A 89 -4.59 -11.36 5.36
N SER A 90 -3.77 -10.75 6.22
CA SER A 90 -3.80 -9.32 6.45
C SER A 90 -3.31 -8.52 5.24
N PRO A 91 -3.79 -7.28 5.04
CA PRO A 91 -3.21 -6.35 4.06
C PRO A 91 -1.69 -6.25 4.19
N TYR A 92 -1.01 -6.03 3.07
CA TYR A 92 0.45 -5.87 3.00
C TYR A 92 1.30 -7.07 3.44
N ALA A 93 0.72 -8.25 3.73
CA ALA A 93 1.47 -9.46 4.12
C ALA A 93 2.62 -9.83 3.16
N PHE A 94 2.52 -9.45 1.89
CA PHE A 94 3.48 -9.76 0.83
C PHE A 94 4.03 -8.50 0.13
N LEU A 95 3.95 -7.33 0.79
CA LEU A 95 4.50 -6.09 0.25
C LEU A 95 5.99 -6.27 -0.06
N GLU A 96 6.46 -5.75 -1.20
CA GLU A 96 7.84 -5.86 -1.68
C GLU A 96 8.34 -7.30 -2.01
N CYS A 97 7.45 -8.29 -2.11
CA CYS A 97 7.74 -9.58 -2.74
C CYS A 97 7.88 -9.45 -4.27
N SER A 98 8.93 -8.76 -4.72
CA SER A 98 9.09 -8.31 -6.12
C SER A 98 9.36 -9.42 -7.14
N ALA A 99 9.67 -10.65 -6.71
CA ALA A 99 9.80 -11.83 -7.55
C ALA A 99 8.55 -12.74 -7.56
N LEU A 100 7.50 -12.39 -6.80
CA LEU A 100 6.33 -13.25 -6.64
C LEU A 100 5.55 -13.34 -7.94
N VAL A 101 5.43 -14.55 -8.48
CA VAL A 101 4.72 -14.84 -9.73
C VAL A 101 3.40 -15.56 -9.51
N GLU A 102 3.26 -16.32 -8.42
CA GLU A 102 2.04 -17.10 -8.18
C GLU A 102 1.77 -17.41 -6.70
N PHE A 103 0.48 -17.49 -6.40
CA PHE A 103 -0.08 -18.19 -5.27
C PHE A 103 -0.55 -19.57 -5.73
N ILE A 104 -0.25 -20.59 -4.95
CA ILE A 104 -0.83 -21.93 -5.09
C ILE A 104 -1.74 -22.13 -3.88
N VAL A 105 -2.97 -22.55 -4.11
CA VAL A 105 -3.94 -22.75 -3.02
C VAL A 105 -4.45 -24.19 -3.11
N ASP A 106 -4.43 -24.88 -1.98
CA ASP A 106 -4.99 -26.23 -1.85
C ASP A 106 -6.47 -26.24 -2.28
N GLU A 107 -6.89 -27.28 -2.99
CA GLU A 107 -8.25 -27.36 -3.55
C GLU A 107 -9.34 -27.37 -2.46
N ASP A 108 -9.03 -27.94 -1.30
CA ASP A 108 -9.90 -28.02 -0.13
C ASP A 108 -9.88 -26.75 0.73
N ASN A 109 -9.06 -25.74 0.38
CA ASN A 109 -9.09 -24.46 1.08
C ASN A 109 -10.47 -23.81 0.89
N ARG A 110 -11.13 -23.48 2.00
CA ARG A 110 -12.51 -22.97 2.02
C ARG A 110 -12.60 -21.44 1.92
N SER A 111 -11.49 -20.74 2.11
CA SER A 111 -11.45 -19.28 2.25
C SER A 111 -10.86 -18.60 1.04
N PHE A 112 -9.90 -19.26 0.38
CA PHE A 112 -9.18 -18.71 -0.76
C PHE A 112 -9.15 -19.66 -1.95
N VAL A 113 -8.86 -19.08 -3.11
CA VAL A 113 -8.59 -19.79 -4.37
C VAL A 113 -7.55 -19.02 -5.16
N SER A 114 -6.72 -19.73 -5.93
CA SER A 114 -5.81 -19.11 -6.89
C SER A 114 -6.40 -19.20 -8.29
N ILE A 115 -6.49 -18.06 -8.98
CA ILE A 115 -6.88 -17.98 -10.38
C ILE A 115 -5.73 -17.30 -11.14
N ASN A 116 -5.12 -18.03 -12.09
CA ASN A 116 -3.96 -17.57 -12.84
C ASN A 116 -2.83 -17.04 -11.93
N GLY A 117 -2.58 -17.75 -10.83
CA GLY A 117 -1.56 -17.39 -9.83
C GLY A 117 -1.93 -16.22 -8.92
N SER A 118 -3.09 -15.57 -9.08
CA SER A 118 -3.52 -14.47 -8.20
C SER A 118 -4.45 -14.99 -7.11
N LEU A 119 -4.33 -14.46 -5.91
CA LEU A 119 -5.08 -14.90 -4.74
C LEU A 119 -6.42 -14.17 -4.64
N TYR A 120 -7.51 -14.92 -4.58
CA TYR A 120 -8.87 -14.41 -4.39
C TYR A 120 -9.51 -15.07 -3.16
N THR A 121 -10.56 -14.43 -2.63
CA THR A 121 -11.51 -15.12 -1.76
C THR A 121 -12.19 -16.27 -2.52
N LYS A 122 -12.61 -17.32 -1.81
CA LYS A 122 -13.21 -18.53 -2.42
C LYS A 122 -14.47 -18.22 -3.24
N ASP A 123 -15.22 -17.21 -2.83
CA ASP A 123 -16.41 -16.72 -3.53
C ASP A 123 -16.11 -15.78 -4.72
N LEU A 124 -14.83 -15.52 -4.99
CA LEU A 124 -14.31 -14.67 -6.06
C LEU A 124 -14.75 -13.18 -5.98
N LYS A 125 -15.26 -12.74 -4.82
CA LYS A 125 -15.70 -11.35 -4.64
C LYS A 125 -14.58 -10.38 -4.35
N GLU A 126 -13.43 -10.85 -3.89
CA GLU A 126 -12.32 -9.98 -3.54
C GLU A 126 -10.98 -10.49 -4.07
N LEU A 127 -10.20 -9.56 -4.64
CA LEU A 127 -8.80 -9.80 -4.97
C LEU A 127 -7.98 -9.58 -3.69
N VAL A 128 -7.36 -10.66 -3.21
CA VAL A 128 -6.54 -10.65 -1.99
C VAL A 128 -5.13 -10.17 -2.30
N HIS A 129 -4.52 -10.71 -3.36
CA HIS A 129 -3.24 -10.23 -3.84
C HIS A 129 -2.98 -10.64 -5.29
N TYR A 130 -2.45 -9.70 -6.07
CA TYR A 130 -1.89 -9.91 -7.39
C TYR A 130 -0.36 -9.97 -7.32
N PRO A 131 0.30 -11.03 -7.84
CA PRO A 131 1.75 -11.18 -7.75
C PRO A 131 2.54 -10.08 -8.50
N SER A 132 3.51 -9.48 -7.83
CA SER A 132 4.26 -8.30 -8.33
C SER A 132 5.16 -8.55 -9.54
N ALA A 133 5.62 -9.79 -9.75
CA ALA A 133 6.56 -10.13 -10.83
C ALA A 133 5.86 -10.55 -12.13
N ARG A 134 4.53 -10.59 -12.15
CA ARG A 134 3.76 -10.86 -13.36
C ARG A 134 4.10 -9.87 -14.46
N LYS A 135 4.26 -10.39 -15.68
CA LYS A 135 4.75 -9.62 -16.84
C LYS A 135 3.63 -9.17 -17.76
N GLU A 136 2.41 -9.64 -17.50
CA GLU A 136 1.24 -9.27 -18.27
C GLU A 136 1.01 -7.76 -18.16
N PRO A 137 0.88 -7.03 -19.29
CA PRO A 137 0.70 -5.60 -19.25
C PRO A 137 -0.72 -5.18 -18.88
N TYR A 138 -1.60 -6.13 -18.56
CA TYR A 138 -2.97 -5.89 -18.17
C TYR A 138 -3.45 -6.85 -17.09
N PHE A 139 -4.43 -6.40 -16.32
CA PHE A 139 -5.21 -7.22 -15.39
C PHE A 139 -6.67 -7.18 -15.82
N ILE A 140 -7.27 -8.35 -16.01
CA ILE A 140 -8.70 -8.49 -16.30
C ILE A 140 -9.43 -8.56 -14.96
N VAL A 141 -10.28 -7.59 -14.69
CA VAL A 141 -11.14 -7.53 -13.51
C VAL A 141 -12.38 -8.39 -13.78
N PRO A 142 -12.56 -9.54 -13.08
CA PRO A 142 -13.63 -10.47 -13.36
C PRO A 142 -15.03 -9.88 -13.08
N LYS A 143 -16.05 -10.36 -13.78
CA LYS A 143 -17.46 -9.91 -13.60
C LYS A 143 -17.94 -9.90 -12.14
N GLY A 144 -17.56 -10.92 -11.37
CA GLY A 144 -18.00 -11.10 -9.98
C GLY A 144 -17.18 -10.34 -8.94
N LEU A 145 -16.09 -9.67 -9.33
CA LEU A 145 -15.21 -9.00 -8.39
C LEU A 145 -15.86 -7.73 -7.84
N VAL A 146 -15.98 -7.65 -6.52
CA VAL A 146 -16.64 -6.59 -5.79
C VAL A 146 -15.65 -5.64 -5.12
N SER A 147 -14.55 -6.18 -4.57
CA SER A 147 -13.53 -5.39 -3.87
C SER A 147 -12.11 -5.80 -4.25
N ILE A 148 -11.18 -4.89 -3.99
CA ILE A 148 -9.74 -5.12 -4.06
C ILE A 148 -9.18 -4.79 -2.69
N ARG A 149 -8.54 -5.75 -2.04
CA ARG A 149 -7.96 -5.55 -0.72
C ARG A 149 -6.85 -4.50 -0.80
N THR A 150 -6.75 -3.66 0.22
CA THR A 150 -5.62 -2.75 0.40
C THR A 150 -4.29 -3.52 0.27
N GLY A 151 -3.33 -2.95 -0.45
CA GLY A 151 -2.07 -3.64 -0.75
C GLY A 151 -2.10 -4.65 -1.90
N ALA A 152 -3.28 -5.12 -2.36
CA ALA A 152 -3.38 -6.26 -3.28
C ALA A 152 -2.70 -6.04 -4.64
N LEU A 153 -2.63 -4.79 -5.11
CA LEU A 153 -2.05 -4.39 -6.40
C LEU A 153 -0.79 -3.53 -6.24
N LEU A 154 -0.06 -3.64 -5.12
CA LEU A 154 1.20 -2.94 -4.89
C LEU A 154 2.40 -3.71 -5.45
N GLY A 155 3.21 -3.06 -6.28
CA GLY A 155 4.43 -3.66 -6.86
C GLY A 155 4.39 -4.16 -8.31
N PRO A 156 3.24 -4.48 -8.95
CA PRO A 156 3.17 -4.91 -10.36
C PRO A 156 3.68 -3.89 -11.38
N LYS A 157 5.00 -3.76 -11.53
CA LYS A 157 5.65 -2.74 -12.38
C LYS A 157 5.40 -2.91 -13.88
N TYR A 158 4.98 -4.11 -14.30
CA TYR A 158 4.66 -4.39 -15.70
C TYR A 158 3.19 -4.10 -16.03
N LEU A 159 2.33 -3.97 -15.03
CA LEU A 159 0.89 -3.74 -15.22
C LEU A 159 0.66 -2.32 -15.75
N LYS A 160 0.21 -2.20 -17.01
CA LYS A 160 0.01 -0.92 -17.70
C LYS A 160 -1.44 -0.47 -17.76
N ARG A 161 -2.39 -1.39 -17.63
CA ARG A 161 -3.82 -1.07 -17.67
C ARG A 161 -4.69 -2.11 -16.99
N PHE A 162 -5.85 -1.68 -16.52
CA PHE A 162 -6.97 -2.53 -16.15
C PHE A 162 -7.89 -2.73 -17.35
N VAL A 163 -8.47 -3.92 -17.44
CA VAL A 163 -9.55 -4.26 -18.38
C VAL A 163 -10.68 -4.83 -17.54
N VAL A 164 -11.86 -4.24 -17.57
CA VAL A 164 -12.99 -4.72 -16.76
C VAL A 164 -13.89 -5.58 -17.62
N GLU A 165 -14.21 -6.80 -17.17
CA GLU A 165 -15.14 -7.68 -17.88
C GLU A 165 -16.53 -7.08 -17.97
N GLU A 166 -17.20 -7.32 -19.09
CA GLU A 166 -18.57 -6.88 -19.31
C GLU A 166 -19.50 -7.42 -18.21
N GLY A 167 -20.33 -6.52 -17.69
CA GLY A 167 -21.26 -6.85 -16.60
C GLY A 167 -20.64 -6.84 -15.20
N ASN A 168 -19.36 -6.48 -15.01
CA ASN A 168 -18.86 -6.16 -13.67
C ASN A 168 -19.65 -4.97 -13.09
N GLY A 169 -20.20 -5.18 -11.89
CA GLY A 169 -21.08 -4.22 -11.23
C GLY A 169 -20.37 -3.21 -10.32
N SER A 170 -19.11 -3.42 -9.98
CA SER A 170 -18.38 -2.62 -8.97
C SER A 170 -17.34 -1.68 -9.57
N PHE A 171 -16.79 -2.01 -10.73
CA PHE A 171 -15.66 -1.31 -11.31
C PHE A 171 -15.88 -0.95 -12.78
N ILE A 172 -15.08 0.00 -13.24
CA ILE A 172 -14.89 0.36 -14.64
C ILE A 172 -13.43 0.77 -14.85
N ALA A 173 -12.91 0.63 -16.07
CA ALA A 173 -11.58 1.11 -16.42
C ALA A 173 -11.69 2.27 -17.41
N GLU A 174 -11.16 3.43 -17.05
CA GLU A 174 -11.07 4.62 -17.89
C GLU A 174 -9.61 4.94 -18.18
N ASP A 175 -9.25 5.06 -19.47
CA ASP A 175 -7.85 5.13 -19.91
C ASP A 175 -6.96 4.05 -19.24
N GLY A 176 -7.52 2.85 -18.98
CA GLY A 176 -6.81 1.77 -18.32
C GLY A 176 -6.51 1.98 -16.83
N VAL A 177 -7.01 3.03 -16.18
CA VAL A 177 -7.01 3.22 -14.73
C VAL A 177 -8.30 2.66 -14.14
N LEU A 178 -8.24 2.03 -12.97
CA LEU A 178 -9.39 1.42 -12.35
C LEU A 178 -10.16 2.43 -11.49
N PHE A 179 -11.47 2.50 -11.71
CA PHE A 179 -12.40 3.34 -10.98
C PHE A 179 -13.54 2.52 -10.37
N SER A 180 -14.22 3.11 -9.38
CA SER A 180 -15.56 2.69 -8.99
C SER A 180 -16.51 2.77 -10.18
N LYS A 181 -17.57 1.94 -10.19
CA LYS A 181 -18.51 1.86 -11.31
C LYS A 181 -19.14 3.20 -11.70
N ASP A 182 -19.34 4.07 -10.72
CA ASP A 182 -19.92 5.40 -10.88
C ASP A 182 -18.90 6.50 -11.24
N LEU A 183 -17.63 6.14 -11.46
CA LEU A 183 -16.50 7.02 -11.78
C LEU A 183 -16.16 8.05 -10.70
N ARG A 184 -16.71 7.92 -9.48
CA ARG A 184 -16.45 8.88 -8.40
C ARG A 184 -15.16 8.62 -7.64
N GLU A 185 -14.58 7.43 -7.78
CA GLU A 185 -13.38 7.05 -7.03
C GLU A 185 -12.34 6.40 -7.94
N ILE A 186 -11.09 6.88 -7.88
CA ILE A 186 -9.95 6.14 -8.43
C ILE A 186 -9.56 5.06 -7.44
N VAL A 187 -9.73 3.82 -7.86
CA VAL A 187 -9.41 2.64 -7.05
C VAL A 187 -7.93 2.29 -7.19
N ARG A 188 -7.38 2.27 -8.41
CA ARG A 188 -5.97 1.95 -8.63
C ARG A 188 -5.42 2.46 -9.95
N TYR A 189 -4.26 3.11 -9.88
CA TYR A 189 -3.42 3.41 -11.03
C TYR A 189 -2.45 2.26 -11.32
N PRO A 190 -2.32 1.81 -12.58
CA PRO A 190 -1.33 0.79 -12.94
C PRO A 190 0.10 1.34 -12.84
N ALA A 191 0.92 0.74 -11.98
CA ALA A 191 2.30 1.21 -11.71
C ALA A 191 3.18 1.28 -12.98
N GLY A 192 2.89 0.47 -14.01
CA GLY A 192 3.57 0.47 -15.30
C GLY A 192 2.94 1.33 -16.40
N LYS A 193 1.85 2.08 -16.14
CA LYS A 193 1.11 2.82 -17.18
C LYS A 193 1.92 3.96 -17.79
N GLY A 194 2.34 4.93 -16.98
CA GLY A 194 2.97 6.14 -17.48
C GLY A 194 3.44 7.08 -16.39
N ARG A 195 4.03 8.20 -16.82
CA ARG A 195 4.58 9.24 -15.94
C ARG A 195 3.69 10.48 -15.84
N SER A 196 2.54 10.47 -16.51
CA SER A 196 1.61 11.58 -16.49
C SER A 196 0.18 11.07 -16.49
N TYR A 197 -0.66 11.73 -15.71
CA TYR A 197 -2.08 11.41 -15.65
C TYR A 197 -2.89 12.64 -15.26
N SER A 198 -4.06 12.76 -15.89
CA SER A 198 -5.06 13.76 -15.54
C SER A 198 -6.30 13.02 -15.10
N ILE A 199 -6.68 13.23 -13.83
CA ILE A 199 -7.90 12.62 -13.30
C ILE A 199 -9.11 13.22 -14.05
N PRO A 200 -10.09 12.39 -14.47
CA PRO A 200 -11.32 12.88 -15.08
C PRO A 200 -12.16 13.74 -14.13
N TYR A 201 -12.79 14.78 -14.68
CA TYR A 201 -13.79 15.57 -13.93
C TYR A 201 -14.94 14.69 -13.42
N GLY A 202 -15.46 15.03 -12.25
CA GLY A 202 -16.49 14.24 -11.56
C GLY A 202 -15.94 13.20 -10.58
N THR A 203 -14.63 12.94 -10.61
CA THR A 203 -13.95 12.16 -9.57
C THR A 203 -14.00 12.94 -8.25
N LEU A 204 -14.47 12.29 -7.19
CA LEU A 204 -14.59 12.87 -5.84
C LEU A 204 -13.53 12.33 -4.88
N TYR A 205 -13.10 11.08 -5.07
CA TYR A 205 -12.23 10.36 -4.15
C TYR A 205 -11.04 9.72 -4.88
N ILE A 206 -9.90 9.69 -4.21
CA ILE A 206 -8.74 8.89 -4.61
C ILE A 206 -8.49 7.90 -3.47
N SER A 207 -8.66 6.59 -3.74
CA SER A 207 -8.60 5.55 -2.72
C SER A 207 -7.23 5.45 -2.02
N GLU A 208 -7.22 4.79 -0.86
CA GLU A 208 -5.99 4.32 -0.23
C GLU A 208 -5.11 3.59 -1.24
N ASP A 209 -3.80 3.83 -1.18
CA ASP A 209 -2.80 3.24 -2.06
C ASP A 209 -2.98 3.51 -3.57
N ALA A 210 -3.94 4.31 -4.05
CA ALA A 210 -4.30 4.34 -5.47
C ALA A 210 -3.11 4.60 -6.42
N PHE A 211 -2.12 5.37 -6.00
CA PHE A 211 -0.90 5.70 -6.74
C PHE A 211 0.40 5.26 -6.03
N PHE A 212 0.32 4.37 -5.03
CA PHE A 212 1.49 3.95 -4.25
C PHE A 212 2.63 3.46 -5.15
N GLY A 213 3.82 4.04 -4.93
CA GLY A 213 5.07 3.71 -5.62
C GLY A 213 5.10 4.07 -7.11
N CYS A 214 4.15 4.89 -7.60
CA CYS A 214 4.09 5.22 -9.02
C CYS A 214 5.24 6.15 -9.44
N SER A 215 5.73 5.96 -10.67
CA SER A 215 6.75 6.84 -11.27
C SER A 215 6.15 8.09 -11.92
N LEU A 216 5.05 8.61 -11.38
CA LEU A 216 4.40 9.81 -11.89
C LEU A 216 5.31 11.04 -11.75
N ARG A 217 5.35 11.86 -12.78
CA ARG A 217 6.02 13.18 -12.80
C ARG A 217 5.01 14.32 -12.83
N ASN A 218 3.97 14.15 -13.64
CA ASN A 218 2.91 15.14 -13.80
C ASN A 218 1.58 14.51 -13.37
N MET A 219 0.92 15.11 -12.39
CA MET A 219 -0.38 14.67 -11.92
C MET A 219 -1.31 15.87 -11.90
N VAL A 220 -2.42 15.78 -12.62
CA VAL A 220 -3.47 16.81 -12.61
C VAL A 220 -4.66 16.27 -11.82
N ILE A 221 -4.90 16.89 -10.67
CA ILE A 221 -6.09 16.66 -9.84
C ILE A 221 -7.09 17.79 -10.17
N PRO A 222 -8.26 17.48 -10.76
CA PRO A 222 -9.26 18.49 -11.12
C PRO A 222 -10.04 18.97 -9.90
N ASP A 223 -10.69 20.11 -10.05
CA ASP A 223 -11.72 20.55 -9.11
C ASP A 223 -12.86 19.53 -9.04
N GLY A 224 -13.41 19.35 -7.84
CA GLY A 224 -14.38 18.33 -7.50
C GLY A 224 -13.81 17.22 -6.63
N VAL A 225 -12.50 16.95 -6.69
CA VAL A 225 -11.85 15.99 -5.78
C VAL A 225 -11.91 16.54 -4.35
N ARG A 226 -12.40 15.69 -3.43
CA ARG A 226 -12.64 16.03 -2.01
C ARG A 226 -11.66 15.35 -1.07
N THR A 227 -11.20 14.14 -1.41
CA THR A 227 -10.34 13.35 -0.51
C THR A 227 -9.23 12.64 -1.27
N ILE A 228 -8.01 12.75 -0.73
CA ILE A 228 -6.86 11.93 -1.07
C ILE A 228 -6.66 10.93 0.07
N GLY A 229 -6.82 9.64 -0.20
CA GLY A 229 -6.77 8.55 0.78
C GLY A 229 -5.37 8.28 1.35
N MET A 230 -5.31 7.44 2.38
CA MET A 230 -4.05 7.09 3.05
C MET A 230 -3.05 6.49 2.06
N TYR A 231 -1.76 6.81 2.23
CA TYR A 231 -0.67 6.26 1.39
C TYR A 231 -0.82 6.48 -0.14
N THR A 232 -1.76 7.33 -0.60
CA THR A 232 -2.13 7.44 -2.02
C THR A 232 -0.94 7.56 -2.96
N PHE A 233 -0.02 8.49 -2.70
CA PHE A 233 1.20 8.74 -3.47
C PHE A 233 2.45 8.28 -2.73
N TYR A 234 2.35 7.41 -1.72
CA TYR A 234 3.49 6.96 -0.94
C TYR A 234 4.62 6.45 -1.84
N GLY A 235 5.84 6.95 -1.67
CA GLY A 235 6.99 6.53 -2.47
C GLY A 235 6.93 6.92 -3.96
N CYS A 236 6.12 7.90 -4.36
CA CYS A 236 6.15 8.47 -5.70
C CYS A 236 7.39 9.36 -5.92
N THR A 237 8.57 8.74 -5.95
CA THR A 237 9.88 9.41 -5.97
C THR A 237 10.16 10.24 -7.23
N SER A 238 9.32 10.16 -8.25
CA SER A 238 9.44 10.97 -9.48
C SER A 238 8.57 12.23 -9.48
N LEU A 239 7.65 12.39 -8.51
CA LEU A 239 6.72 13.51 -8.46
C LEU A 239 7.47 14.74 -7.94
N THR A 240 7.58 15.79 -8.75
CA THR A 240 8.35 17.00 -8.39
C THR A 240 7.49 18.14 -7.86
N SER A 241 6.25 18.19 -8.31
CA SER A 241 5.28 19.17 -7.87
C SER A 241 3.86 18.64 -8.02
N ILE A 242 2.95 19.13 -7.19
CA ILE A 242 1.53 18.81 -7.33
C ILE A 242 0.67 20.04 -7.05
N SER A 243 -0.44 20.18 -7.77
CA SER A 243 -1.48 21.17 -7.47
C SER A 243 -2.65 20.47 -6.79
N LEU A 244 -3.03 20.97 -5.62
CA LEU A 244 -4.21 20.54 -4.87
C LEU A 244 -5.36 21.51 -5.20
N PRO A 245 -6.54 21.00 -5.61
CA PRO A 245 -7.66 21.83 -6.00
C PRO A 245 -8.35 22.47 -4.80
N GLY A 246 -9.02 23.60 -5.00
CA GLY A 246 -9.72 24.33 -3.93
C GLY A 246 -10.89 23.58 -3.28
N THR A 247 -11.42 22.57 -3.97
CA THR A 247 -12.48 21.68 -3.43
C THR A 247 -11.97 20.59 -2.49
N LEU A 248 -10.65 20.46 -2.35
CA LEU A 248 -10.05 19.39 -1.57
C LEU A 248 -10.28 19.64 -0.07
N TYR A 249 -10.99 18.71 0.57
CA TYR A 249 -11.30 18.78 1.99
C TYR A 249 -10.25 18.06 2.85
N SER A 250 -9.70 16.94 2.35
CA SER A 250 -8.75 16.16 3.16
C SER A 250 -7.66 15.45 2.36
N VAL A 251 -6.45 15.53 2.90
CA VAL A 251 -5.28 14.73 2.54
C VAL A 251 -4.99 13.81 3.72
N MET A 252 -5.15 12.50 3.57
CA MET A 252 -5.03 11.55 4.67
C MET A 252 -3.57 11.24 5.04
N ASP A 253 -3.39 10.48 6.11
CA ASP A 253 -2.08 10.08 6.64
C ASP A 253 -1.17 9.48 5.56
N HIS A 254 0.10 9.89 5.59
CA HIS A 254 1.15 9.41 4.68
C HIS A 254 0.87 9.57 3.17
N SER A 255 -0.15 10.34 2.76
CA SER A 255 -0.58 10.46 1.36
C SER A 255 0.55 10.77 0.38
N PHE A 256 1.53 11.60 0.74
CA PHE A 256 2.70 11.97 -0.06
C PHE A 256 4.02 11.55 0.59
N SER A 257 3.99 10.67 1.59
CA SER A 257 5.21 10.29 2.30
C SER A 257 6.21 9.59 1.36
N LYS A 258 7.52 9.81 1.56
CA LYS A 258 8.61 9.32 0.70
C LYS A 258 8.53 9.77 -0.76
N CYS A 259 7.80 10.84 -1.07
CA CYS A 259 7.92 11.54 -2.36
C CYS A 259 9.19 12.39 -2.37
N SER A 260 10.36 11.73 -2.38
CA SER A 260 11.66 12.38 -2.12
C SER A 260 12.07 13.46 -3.13
N SER A 261 11.43 13.55 -4.29
CA SER A 261 11.66 14.61 -5.27
C SER A 261 10.62 15.73 -5.23
N LEU A 262 9.59 15.63 -4.38
CA LEU A 262 8.50 16.59 -4.30
C LEU A 262 9.01 17.86 -3.65
N LYS A 263 9.12 18.93 -4.46
CA LYS A 263 9.67 20.23 -4.08
C LYS A 263 8.61 21.32 -3.93
N LYS A 264 7.45 21.15 -4.56
CA LYS A 264 6.40 22.18 -4.60
C LYS A 264 5.01 21.58 -4.46
N VAL A 265 4.25 22.04 -3.48
CA VAL A 265 2.81 21.83 -3.42
C VAL A 265 2.14 23.16 -3.70
N TYR A 266 1.27 23.20 -4.70
CA TYR A 266 0.47 24.38 -5.01
C TYR A 266 -0.93 24.17 -4.44
N LEU A 267 -1.36 25.05 -3.54
CA LEU A 267 -2.75 25.13 -3.11
C LEU A 267 -3.47 26.10 -4.06
N ARG A 268 -4.54 25.64 -4.69
CA ARG A 268 -5.43 26.51 -5.48
C ARG A 268 -6.60 26.96 -4.61
N ASP A 269 -6.94 28.24 -4.71
CA ASP A 269 -8.05 28.88 -4.00
C ASP A 269 -7.93 28.84 -2.45
N THR A 270 -8.90 29.47 -1.76
CA THR A 270 -8.97 29.54 -0.30
C THR A 270 -9.38 28.19 0.28
N ILE A 271 -8.42 27.40 0.78
CA ILE A 271 -8.72 26.14 1.47
C ILE A 271 -8.83 26.36 2.98
N GLU A 272 -9.88 27.07 3.42
CA GLU A 272 -10.12 27.34 4.84
C GLU A 272 -10.34 26.06 5.67
N THR A 273 -10.62 24.93 5.02
CA THR A 273 -11.03 23.67 5.68
C THR A 273 -10.16 22.46 5.34
N LEU A 274 -8.98 22.64 4.75
CA LEU A 274 -8.09 21.52 4.41
C LEU A 274 -7.62 20.79 5.67
N SER A 275 -8.02 19.53 5.83
CA SER A 275 -7.44 18.64 6.82
C SER A 275 -6.24 17.91 6.21
N VAL A 276 -5.07 18.03 6.83
CA VAL A 276 -3.86 17.29 6.45
C VAL A 276 -3.51 16.29 7.54
N GLY A 277 -3.49 15.02 7.16
CA GLY A 277 -3.20 13.90 8.03
C GLY A 277 -1.75 13.81 8.46
N HIS A 278 -1.51 12.97 9.46
CA HIS A 278 -0.21 12.77 10.07
C HIS A 278 0.81 12.27 9.04
N CYS A 279 2.03 12.82 9.09
CA CYS A 279 3.13 12.44 8.19
C CYS A 279 2.78 12.52 6.69
N ALA A 280 1.76 13.30 6.29
CA ALA A 280 1.31 13.36 4.90
C ALA A 280 2.46 13.65 3.93
N PHE A 281 3.42 14.50 4.30
CA PHE A 281 4.59 14.86 3.49
C PHE A 281 5.92 14.37 4.09
N ALA A 282 5.91 13.42 5.03
CA ALA A 282 7.12 12.92 5.68
C ALA A 282 8.10 12.31 4.66
N PHE A 283 9.40 12.59 4.79
CA PHE A 283 10.45 12.14 3.86
C PHE A 283 10.29 12.64 2.40
N CYS A 284 9.65 13.80 2.21
CA CYS A 284 9.73 14.56 0.96
C CYS A 284 11.07 15.32 0.86
N ASP A 285 11.25 16.11 -0.20
CA ASP A 285 12.43 16.98 -0.35
C ASP A 285 12.55 17.93 0.85
N PRO A 286 13.75 18.10 1.45
CA PRO A 286 13.94 18.98 2.60
C PRO A 286 13.69 20.46 2.27
N GLU A 287 13.72 20.85 1.00
CA GLU A 287 13.39 22.20 0.53
C GLU A 287 11.94 22.32 0.02
N LEU A 288 11.06 21.37 0.35
CA LEU A 288 9.65 21.40 -0.05
C LEU A 288 8.99 22.72 0.35
N ARG A 289 8.47 23.43 -0.66
CA ARG A 289 7.70 24.67 -0.48
C ARG A 289 6.23 24.43 -0.78
N VAL A 290 5.38 25.00 0.06
CA VAL A 290 3.96 25.15 -0.27
C VAL A 290 3.74 26.56 -0.79
N LEU A 291 3.07 26.64 -1.93
CA LEU A 291 2.80 27.86 -2.66
C LEU A 291 1.29 28.00 -2.79
N SER A 292 0.79 29.23 -2.67
CA SER A 292 -0.62 29.55 -2.87
C SER A 292 -0.72 30.61 -3.97
N ASP A 293 -1.74 30.50 -4.83
CA ASP A 293 -2.13 31.57 -5.75
C ASP A 293 -3.11 32.56 -5.10
N VAL A 294 -3.48 32.35 -3.83
CA VAL A 294 -4.35 33.25 -3.04
C VAL A 294 -3.60 34.54 -2.68
N PRO A 295 -4.05 35.72 -3.15
CA PRO A 295 -3.43 37.00 -2.79
C PRO A 295 -3.50 37.28 -1.29
N GLY A 296 -2.38 37.63 -0.66
CA GLY A 296 -2.32 37.97 0.77
C GLY A 296 -2.20 36.77 1.71
N PHE A 297 -2.14 35.54 1.18
CA PHE A 297 -1.84 34.35 1.97
C PHE A 297 -0.33 34.20 2.09
N GLU A 298 0.25 34.76 3.16
CA GLU A 298 1.62 34.42 3.56
C GLU A 298 1.60 32.99 4.12
N VAL A 299 2.20 32.06 3.37
CA VAL A 299 2.43 30.71 3.86
C VAL A 299 3.54 30.81 4.90
N GLU A 300 3.18 31.12 6.16
CA GLU A 300 4.07 30.78 7.26
C GLU A 300 4.39 29.29 7.14
N PRO A 301 5.65 28.85 7.33
CA PRO A 301 6.06 27.47 7.13
C PRO A 301 5.37 26.55 8.16
N PHE A 302 4.13 26.20 7.85
CA PHE A 302 3.33 25.10 8.39
C PHE A 302 3.48 24.87 9.90
N GLU A 303 2.89 25.74 10.72
CA GLU A 303 2.26 25.27 11.97
C GLU A 303 0.89 24.64 11.65
N MET A 304 0.88 23.60 10.80
CA MET A 304 -0.31 22.77 10.67
C MET A 304 -0.39 21.89 11.91
N LYS A 305 -1.42 22.07 12.74
CA LYS A 305 -1.78 21.09 13.78
C LYS A 305 -1.86 19.69 13.13
N GLY A 306 -0.90 18.81 13.44
CA GLY A 306 -0.81 17.44 12.90
C GLY A 306 0.28 17.20 11.84
N VAL A 307 0.96 18.24 11.35
CA VAL A 307 2.20 18.09 10.57
C VAL A 307 3.38 18.13 11.54
N GLU A 308 3.53 17.06 12.32
CA GLU A 308 4.80 16.79 12.97
C GLU A 308 5.77 16.21 11.92
N GLY A 309 6.96 16.79 11.81
CA GLY A 309 8.08 16.16 11.12
C GLY A 309 8.54 16.85 9.84
N PHE A 310 9.10 18.05 9.95
CA PHE A 310 10.36 18.28 9.26
C PHE A 310 11.48 17.82 10.21
N TYR A 311 12.14 16.71 9.83
CA TYR A 311 13.31 16.08 10.46
C TYR A 311 13.10 15.10 11.64
N ILE A 312 13.48 13.83 11.42
CA ILE A 312 14.12 12.97 12.43
C ILE A 312 15.40 12.41 11.75
N PRO A 313 16.61 12.57 12.33
CA PRO A 313 17.84 12.02 11.77
C PRO A 313 17.79 10.48 11.73
N GLU A 314 18.65 9.89 10.91
CA GLU A 314 18.78 8.44 10.74
C GLU A 314 18.76 7.66 12.07
N GLY A 315 17.89 6.64 12.11
CA GLY A 315 17.96 5.56 13.08
C GLY A 315 17.07 5.73 14.31
N GLU A 316 15.77 5.55 14.17
CA GLU A 316 14.92 4.85 15.14
C GLU A 316 13.50 4.63 14.54
N LEU A 317 12.96 3.43 14.71
CA LEU A 317 11.63 3.02 14.24
C LEU A 317 10.55 3.64 15.13
N PRO A 318 9.47 4.28 14.62
CA PRO A 318 8.40 4.73 15.49
C PRO A 318 7.44 3.57 15.81
N MET A 319 7.46 3.15 17.08
CA MET A 319 6.30 2.57 17.74
C MET A 319 5.22 3.65 17.90
N PHE A 320 3.98 3.37 17.49
CA PHE A 320 2.84 4.25 17.72
C PHE A 320 2.16 3.96 19.07
N SER A 321 1.98 5.00 19.89
CA SER A 321 0.84 5.09 20.82
C SER A 321 0.60 6.55 21.22
N GLY A 322 -0.64 7.02 21.09
CA GLY A 322 -1.13 8.18 21.86
C GLY A 322 -1.93 9.21 21.06
N THR A 323 -3.25 9.16 21.19
CA THR A 323 -4.16 10.31 21.04
C THR A 323 -3.82 11.39 22.06
N LEU A 324 -3.69 12.64 21.63
CA LEU A 324 -3.81 13.83 22.48
C LEU A 324 -4.66 14.88 21.77
N GLY A 325 -5.84 15.15 22.34
CA GLY A 325 -6.60 16.37 22.05
C GLY A 325 -6.06 17.53 22.90
N LEU A 326 -6.05 18.74 22.34
CA LEU A 326 -5.80 19.98 23.07
C LEU A 326 -6.61 21.14 22.47
N GLU A 327 -7.50 21.72 23.29
CA GLU A 327 -8.11 23.05 23.15
C GLU A 327 -7.08 24.15 23.46
N TRP A 328 -7.16 25.34 22.83
CA TRP A 328 -6.56 26.57 23.38
C TRP A 328 -7.31 27.86 22.99
N GLU A 329 -7.24 28.79 23.94
CA GLU A 329 -7.97 30.03 24.18
C GLU A 329 -7.67 31.17 23.19
N SER A 330 -8.65 32.07 23.05
CA SER A 330 -8.58 33.31 22.30
C SER A 330 -7.69 34.35 22.99
N VAL A 331 -6.74 34.93 22.26
CA VAL A 331 -6.15 36.22 22.62
C VAL A 331 -6.86 37.28 21.79
N SER A 332 -7.65 38.11 22.46
CA SER A 332 -8.25 39.33 21.92
C SER A 332 -7.18 40.39 21.68
N ASP A 333 -7.29 41.10 20.57
CA ASP A 333 -6.58 42.35 20.34
C ASP A 333 -6.97 43.42 21.39
N GLN A 334 -5.94 44.07 21.95
CA GLN A 334 -5.93 45.23 22.86
C GLN A 334 -6.49 45.04 24.29
#